data_AF-Q5I2Y4-F1
#
_entry.id   AF-Q5I2Y4-F1
#
_cell.length_a   1.000
_cell.length_b   1.000
_cell.length_c   1.000
_cell.angle_alpha   90.00
_cell.angle_beta   90.00
_cell.angle_gamma   90.00
#
_symmetry.space_group_name_H-M   'P 1'
#
loop_
_entity.id
_entity.type
_entity.pdbx_description
1 polymer ?
#
loop_
_entity_poly.entity_id
_entity_poly.type
_entity_poly.pdbx_seq_one_letter_code
_entity_poly.pdbx_strand_id
1 'polypeptide(L)'
;QISSNSRCVRSTATNCYIDNSQIDTTTCTGSQYNGANIMTTTTTTCNIRNSQVYTTTCTNSQYDGVYITTSTTTNTRISGP
;
A
#
# COMPACT_ATOMS: atom_id res chain seq x y z
N GLN A 1 9.99 -1.80 -8.60
CA GLN A 1 9.38 -2.32 -9.83
C GLN A 1 7.89 -2.02 -9.82
N ILE A 2 7.36 -1.50 -10.93
CA ILE A 2 5.93 -1.24 -11.11
C ILE A 2 5.50 -2.01 -12.36
N SER A 3 4.47 -2.84 -12.25
CA SER A 3 3.95 -3.64 -13.36
C SER A 3 3.22 -2.76 -14.39
N SER A 4 3.10 -3.22 -15.64
CA SER A 4 2.44 -2.48 -16.73
C SER A 4 0.93 -2.29 -16.52
N ASN A 5 0.29 -3.16 -15.73
CA ASN A 5 -1.11 -3.07 -15.31
C ASN A 5 -1.30 -2.26 -14.02
N SER A 6 -0.23 -1.67 -13.46
CA SER A 6 -0.33 -0.77 -12.31
C SER A 6 -0.34 0.69 -12.72
N ARG A 7 -1.02 1.52 -11.93
CA ARG A 7 -1.05 2.98 -12.11
C ARG A 7 -0.41 3.66 -10.91
N CYS A 8 0.55 4.54 -11.16
CA CYS A 8 1.24 5.32 -10.13
C CYS A 8 1.23 6.80 -10.52
N VAL A 9 0.48 7.61 -9.77
CA VAL A 9 0.30 9.04 -10.05
C VAL A 9 0.71 9.85 -8.83
N ARG A 10 1.47 10.95 -9.04
CA ARG A 10 1.87 11.89 -7.98
C ARG A 10 2.47 11.21 -6.74
N SER A 11 3.16 10.09 -6.95
CA SER A 11 3.60 9.20 -5.87
C SER A 11 5.09 8.95 -6.00
N THR A 12 5.73 8.62 -4.88
CA THR A 12 7.14 8.28 -4.81
C THR A 12 7.27 6.82 -4.42
N ALA A 13 8.07 6.05 -5.16
CA ALA A 13 8.30 4.63 -4.90
C ALA A 13 9.81 4.34 -4.83
N THR A 14 10.29 4.01 -3.63
CA THR A 14 11.69 3.67 -3.36
C THR A 14 11.77 2.22 -2.94
N ASN A 15 12.45 1.38 -3.73
CA ASN A 15 12.56 -0.07 -3.47
C ASN A 15 11.20 -0.78 -3.26
N CYS A 16 10.15 -0.29 -3.91
CA CYS A 16 8.83 -0.91 -3.83
C CYS A 16 8.55 -1.87 -4.98
N TYR A 17 7.68 -2.84 -4.72
CA TYR A 17 7.11 -3.71 -5.74
C TYR A 17 5.61 -3.44 -5.83
N ILE A 18 5.14 -3.04 -7.00
CA ILE A 18 3.76 -2.65 -7.24
C ILE A 18 3.23 -3.47 -8.42
N ASP A 19 2.24 -4.31 -8.15
CA ASP A 19 1.60 -5.16 -9.13
C ASP A 19 0.08 -5.06 -9.07
N ASN A 20 -0.57 -5.02 -10.23
CA ASN A 20 -2.02 -4.87 -10.40
C ASN A 20 -2.67 -3.84 -9.45
N SER A 21 -2.00 -2.72 -9.18
CA SER A 21 -2.40 -1.79 -8.11
C SER A 21 -2.57 -0.35 -8.63
N GLN A 22 -3.43 0.40 -7.95
CA GLN A 22 -3.65 1.83 -8.21
C GLN A 22 -3.10 2.66 -7.05
N ILE A 23 -2.28 3.66 -7.38
CA ILE A 23 -1.58 4.49 -6.40
C ILE A 23 -1.69 5.97 -6.76
N ASP A 24 -2.17 6.78 -5.82
CA ASP A 24 -2.20 8.25 -5.94
C ASP A 24 -1.68 8.93 -4.67
N THR A 25 -0.88 9.99 -4.83
CA THR A 25 -0.41 10.87 -3.75
C THR A 25 0.16 10.07 -2.57
N THR A 26 0.99 9.07 -2.87
CA THR A 26 1.48 8.08 -1.90
C THR A 26 2.99 8.03 -1.88
N THR A 27 3.55 7.81 -0.70
CA THR A 27 4.99 7.53 -0.51
C THR A 27 5.15 6.06 -0.14
N CYS A 28 5.89 5.32 -0.97
CA CYS A 28 6.18 3.92 -0.77
C CYS A 28 7.69 3.72 -0.58
N THR A 29 8.09 3.08 0.52
CA THR A 29 9.47 2.69 0.81
C THR A 29 9.55 1.21 1.19
N GLY A 30 10.31 0.42 0.42
CA GLY A 30 10.57 -0.99 0.73
C GLY A 30 9.31 -1.86 0.88
N SER A 31 8.20 -1.47 0.26
CA SER A 31 6.87 -2.08 0.47
C SER A 31 6.38 -2.80 -0.79
N GLN A 32 5.41 -3.69 -0.61
CA GLN A 32 4.81 -4.49 -1.68
C GLN A 32 3.31 -4.23 -1.75
N TYR A 33 2.80 -3.90 -2.93
CA TYR A 33 1.36 -3.76 -3.20
C TYR A 33 0.95 -4.73 -4.30
N ASN A 34 -0.08 -5.54 -4.06
CA ASN A 34 -0.62 -6.49 -5.04
C ASN A 34 -2.16 -6.42 -5.05
N GLY A 35 -2.76 -6.07 -6.19
CA GLY A 35 -4.22 -5.96 -6.28
C GLY A 35 -4.81 -4.89 -5.35
N ALA A 36 -4.03 -3.85 -5.03
CA ALA A 36 -4.38 -2.89 -4.00
C ALA A 36 -4.75 -1.51 -4.57
N ASN A 37 -5.60 -0.79 -3.85
CA ASN A 37 -5.89 0.62 -4.14
C ASN A 37 -5.37 1.48 -2.97
N ILE A 38 -4.37 2.32 -3.24
CA ILE A 38 -3.63 3.08 -2.23
C ILE A 38 -3.69 4.57 -2.56
N MET A 39 -4.30 5.36 -1.68
CA MET A 39 -4.40 6.81 -1.88
C MET A 39 -3.98 7.59 -0.64
N THR A 40 -3.23 8.67 -0.84
CA THR A 40 -2.83 9.60 0.24
C THR A 40 -2.18 8.86 1.42
N THR A 41 -1.32 7.88 1.13
CA THR A 41 -0.80 6.94 2.13
C THR A 41 0.73 7.00 2.19
N THR A 42 1.30 6.70 3.35
CA THR A 42 2.74 6.46 3.48
C THR A 42 2.98 5.04 3.97
N THR A 43 3.83 4.28 3.28
CA THR A 43 4.18 2.92 3.69
C THR A 43 5.68 2.72 3.77
N THR A 44 6.12 2.11 4.87
CA THR A 44 7.50 1.67 5.06
C THR A 44 7.50 0.20 5.45
N THR A 45 8.20 -0.64 4.67
CA THR A 45 8.30 -2.10 4.90
C THR A 45 6.95 -2.80 5.09
N CYS A 46 5.93 -2.42 4.31
CA CYS A 46 4.60 -3.01 4.38
C CYS A 46 4.31 -3.98 3.24
N ASN A 47 3.38 -4.91 3.47
CA ASN A 47 2.83 -5.78 2.44
C ASN A 47 1.30 -5.61 2.39
N ILE A 48 0.78 -5.15 1.26
CA ILE A 48 -0.64 -4.81 1.09
C ILE A 48 -1.19 -5.60 -0.09
N ARG A 49 -2.10 -6.53 0.17
CA ARG A 49 -2.71 -7.42 -0.83
C ARG A 49 -4.22 -7.29 -0.84
N ASN A 50 -4.82 -7.20 -2.02
CA ASN A 50 -6.29 -7.19 -2.22
C ASN A 50 -7.02 -6.20 -1.29
N SER A 51 -6.39 -5.06 -1.01
CA SER A 51 -6.83 -4.13 0.04
C SER A 51 -7.01 -2.73 -0.50
N GLN A 52 -7.84 -1.95 0.19
CA GLN A 52 -8.09 -0.56 -0.12
C GLN A 52 -7.63 0.27 1.08
N VAL A 53 -6.69 1.20 0.85
CA VAL A 53 -5.99 1.93 1.90
C VAL A 53 -5.98 3.41 1.56
N TYR A 54 -6.60 4.21 2.43
CA TYR A 54 -6.76 5.65 2.22
C TYR A 54 -6.26 6.42 3.44
N THR A 55 -5.53 7.52 3.21
CA THR A 55 -5.14 8.47 4.28
C THR A 55 -4.51 7.75 5.48
N THR A 56 -3.58 6.84 5.22
CA THR A 56 -3.06 5.91 6.23
C THR A 56 -1.53 5.95 6.30
N THR A 57 -0.97 5.67 7.47
CA THR A 57 0.46 5.42 7.64
C THR A 57 0.69 3.97 8.05
N CYS A 58 1.42 3.23 7.24
CA CYS A 58 1.78 1.84 7.47
C CYS A 58 3.27 1.70 7.73
N THR A 59 3.65 1.08 8.86
CA THR A 59 5.04 0.74 9.17
C THR A 59 5.15 -0.73 9.54
N ASN A 60 6.01 -1.48 8.87
CA ASN A 60 6.29 -2.89 9.16
C ASN A 60 5.01 -3.73 9.41
N SER A 61 4.00 -3.56 8.57
CA SER A 61 2.68 -4.18 8.76
C SER A 61 2.18 -4.89 7.50
N GLN A 62 1.20 -5.76 7.68
CA GLN A 62 0.60 -6.55 6.60
C GLN A 62 -0.90 -6.35 6.55
N TYR A 63 -1.43 -6.05 5.36
CA TYR A 63 -2.85 -5.89 5.07
C TYR A 63 -3.27 -6.90 3.99
N ASP A 64 -4.33 -7.66 4.23
CA ASP A 64 -4.83 -8.67 3.28
C ASP A 64 -6.36 -8.68 3.25
N GLY A 65 -6.98 -8.28 2.15
CA GLY A 65 -8.45 -8.28 2.02
C GLY A 65 -9.17 -7.23 2.87
N VAL A 66 -8.52 -6.12 3.22
CA VAL A 66 -9.08 -5.13 4.15
C VAL A 66 -9.36 -3.77 3.52
N TYR A 67 -10.27 -3.04 4.16
CA TYR A 67 -10.51 -1.63 3.92
C TYR A 67 -10.02 -0.83 5.13
N ILE A 68 -9.00 0.01 4.95
CA ILE A 68 -8.40 0.82 6.02
C ILE A 68 -8.39 2.29 5.63
N THR A 69 -8.88 3.14 6.53
CA THR A 69 -8.91 4.59 6.36
C THR A 69 -8.40 5.30 7.60
N THR A 70 -7.74 6.45 7.42
CA THR A 70 -7.43 7.40 8.52
C THR A 70 -6.79 6.72 9.72
N SER A 71 -5.79 5.86 9.47
CA SER A 71 -5.21 4.98 10.47
C SER A 71 -3.68 5.05 10.47
N THR A 72 -3.09 4.65 11.59
CA THR A 72 -1.66 4.38 11.71
C THR A 72 -1.47 2.98 12.25
N THR A 73 -0.69 2.15 11.55
CA THR A 73 -0.40 0.78 12.00
C THR A 73 1.10 0.54 12.04
N THR A 74 1.55 -0.13 13.10
CA THR A 74 2.97 -0.45 13.31
C THR A 74 3.10 -1.86 13.85
N ASN A 75 3.89 -2.71 13.18
CA ASN A 75 4.12 -4.11 13.59
C ASN A 75 2.83 -4.93 13.72
N THR A 76 1.87 -4.72 12.81
CA THR A 76 0.58 -5.39 12.85
C THR A 76 0.33 -6.27 11.63
N ARG A 77 -0.57 -7.25 11.81
CA ARG A 77 -1.15 -8.01 10.71
C ARG A 77 -2.67 -7.87 10.78
N ILE A 78 -3.25 -7.32 9.73
CA ILE A 78 -4.69 -7.07 9.62
C ILE A 78 -5.17 -7.81 8.38
N SER A 79 -6.10 -8.74 8.56
CA SER A 79 -6.68 -9.51 7.47
C SER A 79 -8.20 -9.47 7.53
N GLY A 80 -8.82 -9.36 6.37
CA GLY A 80 -10.25 -9.43 6.15
C GLY A 80 -10.68 -10.78 5.57
N PRO A 81 -11.98 -10.94 5.33
CA PRO A 81 -12.56 -12.16 4.77
C PRO A 81 -12.05 -12.51 3.35
#